data_AF-A0A9E2VNB5-F1
#
_entry.id   AF-A0A9E2VNB5-F1
#
_cell.length_a   1.000
_cell.length_b   1.000
_cell.length_c   1.000
_cell.angle_alpha   90.00
_cell.angle_beta   90.00
_cell.angle_gamma   90.00
#
_symmetry.space_group_name_H-M   'P 1'
#
loop_
_entity.id
_entity.type
_entity.pdbx_description
1 polymer ?
#
loop_
_entity_poly.entity_id
_entity_poly.type
_entity_poly.pdbx_seq_one_letter_code
_entity_poly.pdbx_strand_id
1 'polypeptide(L)'
;MRISLLPVVAMAAIACAAQGQTVEFARASLQGTGAVSGGGIACTNLFYTGWRFEVTGGPYTVREVGGHFFAGSGSVFAALVRLDGPNDNPDQFNLTGSDVVATTLVPLPTGAGGSREARASMTATLENGWYVILFGGGRFGATSNSGNFKTQDPSSATPGAQNNVTYRQPEHPLGQLGPIAQGSVVRVFVTADPTGSCAADFNADTVVDLFDYLDFVAEFAANGPNADFNADTVVDFFDYLDFVEEFAVGC
;
A
#
# COMPACT_ATOMS: atom_id res chain seq x y z
N MET A 1 -30.32 -14.13 30.39
CA MET A 1 -29.54 -14.57 29.21
C MET A 1 -29.07 -13.31 28.51
N ARG A 2 -27.82 -12.90 28.76
CA ARG A 2 -27.24 -11.67 28.18
C ARG A 2 -26.70 -12.03 26.80
N ILE A 3 -27.29 -11.45 25.75
CA ILE A 3 -26.83 -11.58 24.38
C ILE A 3 -25.52 -10.80 24.28
N SER A 4 -24.42 -11.54 24.12
CA SER A 4 -23.09 -11.00 23.84
C SER A 4 -23.08 -10.49 22.41
N LEU A 5 -22.90 -9.18 22.21
CA LEU A 5 -22.60 -8.60 20.92
C LEU A 5 -21.20 -9.07 20.49
N LEU A 6 -21.13 -9.76 19.34
CA LEU A 6 -19.90 -10.08 18.64
C LEU A 6 -19.14 -8.79 18.28
N PRO A 7 -17.79 -8.82 18.22
CA PRO A 7 -17.02 -7.65 17.83
C PRO A 7 -17.28 -7.32 16.36
N VAL A 8 -17.45 -6.04 16.09
CA VAL A 8 -17.44 -5.44 14.76
C VAL A 8 -16.15 -5.86 14.07
N VAL A 9 -16.26 -6.64 13.01
CA VAL A 9 -15.16 -6.89 12.06
C VAL A 9 -14.76 -5.52 11.53
N ALA A 10 -13.52 -5.12 11.79
CA ALA A 10 -12.96 -3.91 11.21
C ALA A 10 -12.93 -4.12 9.69
N MET A 11 -13.80 -3.40 8.97
CA MET A 11 -13.68 -3.26 7.53
C MET A 11 -12.34 -2.57 7.28
N ALA A 12 -11.37 -3.34 6.78
CA ALA A 12 -10.22 -2.79 6.08
C ALA A 12 -10.75 -1.92 4.92
N ALA A 13 -10.00 -0.88 4.55
CA ALA A 13 -10.33 -0.10 3.38
C ALA A 13 -10.18 -0.99 2.14
N ILE A 14 -11.29 -1.57 1.68
CA ILE A 14 -11.37 -2.33 0.43
C ILE A 14 -11.34 -1.30 -0.70
N ALA A 15 -10.21 -1.20 -1.39
CA ALA A 15 -10.15 -0.66 -2.73
C ALA A 15 -10.11 -1.85 -3.68
N CYS A 16 -11.28 -2.26 -4.19
CA CYS A 16 -11.32 -3.02 -5.44
C CYS A 16 -11.13 -1.99 -6.55
N ALA A 17 -10.06 -2.08 -7.31
CA ALA A 17 -9.77 -1.16 -8.39
C ALA A 17 -9.99 -1.87 -9.71
N ALA A 18 -10.79 -1.28 -10.58
CA ALA A 18 -10.93 -1.76 -11.94
C ALA A 18 -9.56 -1.87 -12.63
N GLN A 19 -9.45 -2.78 -13.60
CA GLN A 19 -8.26 -2.92 -14.43
C GLN A 19 -7.76 -1.55 -14.94
N GLY A 20 -6.47 -1.26 -14.73
CA GLY A 20 -5.87 0.01 -15.14
C GLY A 20 -6.15 1.22 -14.24
N GLN A 21 -6.96 1.08 -13.19
CA GLN A 21 -7.11 2.11 -12.17
C GLN A 21 -5.98 1.97 -11.13
N THR A 22 -5.14 3.00 -11.03
CA THR A 22 -4.12 3.06 -9.99
C THR A 22 -4.79 3.06 -8.60
N VAL A 23 -4.45 2.06 -7.79
CA VAL A 23 -4.80 1.98 -6.37
C VAL A 23 -3.87 2.87 -5.57
N GLU A 24 -4.41 3.62 -4.62
CA GLU A 24 -3.63 4.34 -3.62
C GLU A 24 -3.86 3.73 -2.23
N PHE A 25 -2.84 3.05 -1.70
CA PHE A 25 -2.78 2.69 -0.29
C PHE A 25 -2.23 3.88 0.48
N ALA A 26 -3.11 4.68 1.09
CA ALA A 26 -2.71 5.85 1.86
C ALA A 26 -3.24 5.82 3.30
N ARG A 27 -2.44 6.36 4.23
CA ARG A 27 -2.91 6.58 5.61
C ARG A 27 -3.94 7.71 5.71
N ALA A 28 -3.80 8.74 4.88
CA ALA A 28 -4.65 9.92 4.96
C ALA A 28 -4.70 10.64 3.61
N SER A 29 -5.79 11.35 3.33
CA SER A 29 -5.88 12.23 2.16
C SER A 29 -4.97 13.46 2.30
N LEU A 30 -4.51 14.01 1.17
CA LEU A 30 -3.65 15.19 1.17
C LEU A 30 -4.44 16.42 1.61
N GLN A 31 -3.95 17.14 2.61
CA GLN A 31 -4.51 18.42 3.01
C GLN A 31 -3.46 19.53 3.03
N GLY A 32 -3.74 20.60 2.28
CA GLY A 32 -3.06 21.91 2.33
C GLY A 32 -1.53 21.86 2.23
N THR A 33 -0.97 22.30 1.11
CA THR A 33 0.49 22.49 0.97
C THR A 33 0.91 23.86 1.50
N GLY A 34 2.22 24.09 1.65
CA GLY A 34 2.76 25.41 1.98
C GLY A 34 3.05 25.65 3.47
N ALA A 35 2.80 24.68 4.34
CA ALA A 35 3.03 24.87 5.78
C ALA A 35 4.54 24.93 6.09
N VAL A 36 5.01 26.02 6.69
CA VAL A 36 6.43 26.19 7.07
C VAL A 36 6.74 25.75 8.50
N SER A 37 5.71 25.48 9.29
CA SER A 37 5.78 25.02 10.67
C SER A 37 4.53 24.22 11.04
N GLY A 38 4.62 23.36 12.05
CA GLY A 38 3.49 22.62 12.58
C GLY A 38 3.91 21.34 13.28
N GLY A 39 2.91 20.55 13.67
CA GLY A 39 3.15 19.19 14.15
C GLY A 39 3.62 18.28 13.02
N GLY A 40 4.32 17.22 13.40
CA GLY A 40 4.78 16.22 12.46
C GLY A 40 5.36 14.98 13.13
N ILE A 41 5.60 13.95 12.32
CA ILE A 41 6.31 12.76 12.76
C ILE A 41 7.66 12.74 12.07
N ALA A 42 8.73 12.67 12.86
CA ALA A 42 10.08 12.61 12.33
C ALA A 42 10.40 11.20 11.84
N CYS A 43 10.98 11.12 10.64
CA CYS A 43 11.69 9.93 10.16
C CYS A 43 13.17 10.27 10.13
N THR A 44 14.00 9.56 10.89
CA THR A 44 15.43 9.86 11.04
C THR A 44 16.28 8.63 10.78
N ASN A 45 17.59 8.76 10.87
CA ASN A 45 18.50 7.60 10.85
C ASN A 45 18.39 6.71 12.10
N LEU A 46 17.74 7.19 13.16
CA LEU A 46 17.51 6.44 14.40
C LEU A 46 16.05 6.04 14.64
N PHE A 47 15.12 6.60 13.87
CA PHE A 47 13.68 6.36 13.98
C PHE A 47 13.07 6.20 12.59
N TYR A 48 12.63 4.99 12.25
CA TYR A 48 11.95 4.73 10.97
C TYR A 48 10.46 4.80 11.18
N THR A 49 9.78 5.66 10.43
CA THR A 49 8.35 5.93 10.59
C THR A 49 7.61 5.52 9.34
N GLY A 50 6.45 4.90 9.52
CA GLY A 50 5.63 4.44 8.42
C GLY A 50 4.21 4.10 8.83
N TRP A 51 3.55 3.34 7.96
CA TRP A 51 2.18 2.89 8.14
C TRP A 51 2.01 1.48 7.57
N ARG A 52 1.20 0.67 8.27
CA ARG A 52 0.85 -0.68 7.84
C ARG A 52 -0.44 -0.67 7.04
N PHE A 53 -0.49 -1.47 5.99
CA PHE A 53 -1.67 -1.61 5.15
C PHE A 53 -1.83 -3.05 4.69
N GLU A 54 -3.06 -3.41 4.38
CA GLU A 54 -3.42 -4.69 3.80
C GLU A 54 -3.64 -4.51 2.31
N VAL A 55 -3.15 -5.46 1.54
CA VAL A 55 -3.39 -5.61 0.11
C VAL A 55 -4.38 -6.75 -0.05
N THR A 56 -5.49 -6.45 -0.72
CA THR A 56 -6.56 -7.38 -1.10
C THR A 56 -6.89 -7.14 -2.56
N GLY A 57 -7.19 -8.19 -3.33
CA GLY A 57 -7.42 -8.07 -4.79
C GLY A 57 -6.14 -7.97 -5.62
N GLY A 58 -4.96 -8.19 -5.02
CA GLY A 58 -3.70 -8.24 -5.75
C GLY A 58 -3.58 -9.45 -6.68
N PRO A 59 -2.53 -9.48 -7.54
CA PRO A 59 -1.30 -8.73 -7.33
C PRO A 59 -1.31 -7.32 -7.94
N TYR A 60 -0.56 -6.40 -7.33
CA TYR A 60 -0.35 -5.04 -7.85
C TYR A 60 1.14 -4.74 -8.13
N THR A 61 1.46 -3.99 -9.18
CA THR A 61 2.81 -3.44 -9.43
C THR A 61 2.87 -2.04 -8.85
N VAL A 62 3.72 -1.84 -7.85
CA VAL A 62 4.01 -0.51 -7.29
C VAL A 62 4.57 0.39 -8.39
N ARG A 63 4.10 1.64 -8.41
CA ARG A 63 4.61 2.72 -9.27
C ARG A 63 5.35 3.78 -8.48
N GLU A 64 4.72 4.29 -7.43
CA GLU A 64 5.30 5.35 -6.62
C GLU A 64 5.05 5.11 -5.14
N VAL A 65 5.95 5.65 -4.33
CA VAL A 65 5.76 5.80 -2.89
C VAL A 65 6.04 7.23 -2.49
N GLY A 66 5.47 7.65 -1.37
CA GLY A 66 5.69 9.00 -0.92
C GLY A 66 4.97 9.37 0.36
N GLY A 67 4.99 10.66 0.65
CA GLY A 67 4.28 11.24 1.77
C GLY A 67 4.29 12.75 1.76
N HIS A 68 3.55 13.36 2.67
CA HIS A 68 3.51 14.81 2.84
C HIS A 68 4.58 15.25 3.84
N PHE A 69 5.65 15.86 3.34
CA PHE A 69 6.78 16.30 4.16
C PHE A 69 6.82 17.82 4.31
N PHE A 70 7.38 18.31 5.42
CA PHE A 70 7.94 19.65 5.48
C PHE A 70 9.14 19.79 4.54
N ALA A 71 9.47 21.03 4.18
CA ALA A 71 10.64 21.29 3.36
C ALA A 71 11.92 20.83 4.08
N GLY A 72 12.85 20.24 3.32
CA GLY A 72 14.13 19.73 3.78
C GLY A 72 15.17 19.72 2.66
N SER A 73 16.27 19.02 2.89
CA SER A 73 17.35 18.87 1.92
C SER A 73 17.72 17.40 1.75
N GLY A 74 18.14 17.01 0.55
CA GLY A 74 18.54 15.64 0.25
C GLY A 74 17.34 14.70 0.13
N SER A 75 17.55 13.44 0.48
CA SER A 75 16.58 12.36 0.36
C SER A 75 16.52 11.53 1.63
N VAL A 76 15.31 11.05 1.95
CA VAL A 76 15.08 9.94 2.87
C VAL A 76 14.92 8.66 2.05
N PHE A 77 15.13 7.49 2.66
CA PHE A 77 14.73 6.25 2.01
C PHE A 77 13.24 5.99 2.24
N ALA A 78 12.65 5.20 1.34
CA ALA A 78 11.41 4.48 1.58
C ALA A 78 11.68 2.97 1.39
N ALA A 79 11.22 2.15 2.33
CA ALA A 79 11.37 0.70 2.31
C ALA A 79 10.01 0.03 2.48
N LEU A 80 9.63 -0.76 1.48
CA LEU A 80 8.42 -1.57 1.50
C LEU A 80 8.78 -2.95 2.07
N VAL A 81 8.07 -3.35 3.11
CA VAL A 81 8.35 -4.59 3.87
C VAL A 81 7.07 -5.41 3.95
N ARG A 82 7.15 -6.71 3.66
CA ARG A 82 6.06 -7.67 3.83
C ARG A 82 5.94 -8.07 5.29
N LEU A 83 4.71 -8.30 5.75
CA LEU A 83 4.39 -8.67 7.12
C LEU A 83 3.54 -9.95 7.15
N ASP A 84 3.65 -10.69 8.24
CA ASP A 84 2.86 -11.91 8.48
C ASP A 84 1.43 -11.60 8.96
N GLY A 85 1.15 -10.34 9.34
CA GLY A 85 -0.19 -9.93 9.76
C GLY A 85 -0.29 -8.48 10.25
N PRO A 86 -1.49 -8.07 10.73
CA PRO A 86 -1.78 -6.67 11.07
C PRO A 86 -0.96 -6.10 12.22
N ASN A 87 -0.46 -6.93 13.12
CA ASN A 87 0.31 -6.50 14.30
C ASN A 87 1.78 -6.88 14.21
N ASP A 88 2.19 -7.43 13.06
CA ASP A 88 3.54 -7.87 12.83
C ASP A 88 4.50 -6.69 12.54
N ASN A 89 5.79 -6.94 12.63
CA ASN A 89 6.86 -5.96 12.44
C ASN A 89 7.91 -6.53 11.49
N PRO A 90 8.76 -5.69 10.88
CA PRO A 90 9.90 -6.21 10.15
C PRO A 90 10.72 -7.19 10.99
N ASP A 91 11.09 -8.32 10.40
CA ASP A 91 11.87 -9.37 11.06
C ASP A 91 13.20 -8.83 11.59
N GLN A 92 13.77 -7.87 10.85
CA GLN A 92 14.98 -7.17 11.23
C GLN A 92 14.76 -5.66 11.11
N PHE A 93 14.77 -4.94 12.23
CA PHE A 93 14.46 -3.49 12.23
C PHE A 93 15.50 -2.64 11.50
N ASN A 94 16.72 -3.15 11.33
CA ASN A 94 17.76 -2.54 10.50
C ASN A 94 17.50 -2.70 8.98
N LEU A 95 16.40 -3.36 8.61
CA LEU A 95 15.91 -3.58 7.25
C LEU A 95 16.88 -4.37 6.37
N THR A 96 17.56 -5.37 6.95
CA THR A 96 18.39 -6.32 6.21
C THR A 96 17.74 -7.70 6.00
N GLY A 97 16.51 -7.87 6.47
CA GLY A 97 15.75 -9.11 6.33
C GLY A 97 15.24 -9.35 4.92
N SER A 98 14.85 -10.59 4.64
CA SER A 98 14.24 -11.01 3.36
C SER A 98 12.80 -10.52 3.18
N ASP A 99 12.20 -10.01 4.25
CA ASP A 99 10.89 -9.37 4.28
C ASP A 99 10.90 -7.97 3.60
N VAL A 100 12.08 -7.36 3.40
CA VAL A 100 12.21 -6.11 2.64
C VAL A 100 12.04 -6.38 1.15
N VAL A 101 10.89 -5.96 0.60
CA VAL A 101 10.48 -6.20 -0.79
C VAL A 101 11.20 -5.25 -1.76
N ALA A 102 11.22 -3.96 -1.43
CA ALA A 102 11.85 -2.95 -2.27
C ALA A 102 12.26 -1.71 -1.47
N THR A 103 13.24 -0.98 -2.00
CA THR A 103 13.65 0.32 -1.45
C THR A 103 13.81 1.35 -2.56
N THR A 104 13.60 2.62 -2.21
CA THR A 104 13.86 3.76 -3.10
C THR A 104 14.29 4.99 -2.30
N LEU A 105 14.74 6.04 -2.99
CA LEU A 105 15.08 7.33 -2.38
C LEU A 105 14.01 8.37 -2.69
N VAL A 106 13.42 8.94 -1.65
CA VAL A 106 12.40 9.98 -1.73
C VAL A 106 13.04 11.35 -1.52
N PRO A 107 13.11 12.19 -2.58
CA PRO A 107 13.70 13.53 -2.46
C PRO A 107 12.82 14.41 -1.59
N LEU A 108 13.39 14.98 -0.53
CA LEU A 108 12.66 15.89 0.35
C LEU A 108 12.35 17.19 -0.39
N PRO A 109 11.18 17.80 -0.16
CA PRO A 109 10.84 19.03 -0.87
C PRO A 109 11.80 20.16 -0.52
N THR A 110 12.36 20.83 -1.52
CA THR A 110 13.25 21.97 -1.28
C THR A 110 12.51 23.31 -1.33
N GLY A 111 13.18 24.37 -0.89
CA GLY A 111 12.74 25.75 -1.03
C GLY A 111 11.76 26.26 0.04
N ALA A 112 11.55 27.58 0.06
CA ALA A 112 10.75 28.28 1.08
C ALA A 112 9.24 28.00 1.03
N GLY A 113 8.76 27.25 0.03
CA GLY A 113 7.33 27.00 -0.17
C GLY A 113 6.69 26.03 0.82
N GLY A 114 7.27 25.80 2.00
CA GLY A 114 6.73 24.94 3.05
C GLY A 114 6.50 23.48 2.65
N SER A 115 5.55 22.82 3.32
CA SER A 115 5.23 21.41 3.17
C SER A 115 4.61 21.07 1.82
N ARG A 116 4.92 19.90 1.27
CA ARG A 116 4.31 19.36 0.04
C ARG A 116 4.54 17.85 -0.04
N GLU A 117 3.88 17.19 -0.98
CA GLU A 117 4.18 15.78 -1.23
C GLU A 117 5.57 15.59 -1.83
N ALA A 118 6.27 14.59 -1.31
CA ALA A 118 7.47 14.03 -1.93
C ALA A 118 7.11 12.65 -2.48
N ARG A 119 7.59 12.36 -3.69
CA ARG A 119 7.30 11.14 -4.46
C ARG A 119 8.61 10.55 -4.98
N ALA A 120 8.67 9.23 -5.06
CA ALA A 120 9.70 8.53 -5.79
C ALA A 120 9.14 7.27 -6.45
N SER A 121 9.68 6.93 -7.61
CA SER A 121 9.37 5.68 -8.27
C SER A 121 9.89 4.50 -7.45
N MET A 122 9.08 3.46 -7.37
CA MET A 122 9.42 2.17 -6.78
C MET A 122 8.76 1.10 -7.63
N THR A 123 9.45 -0.01 -7.88
CA THR A 123 8.89 -1.16 -8.59
C THR A 123 8.97 -2.38 -7.68
N ALA A 124 7.81 -2.96 -7.39
CA ALA A 124 7.64 -4.15 -6.57
C ALA A 124 6.29 -4.78 -6.90
N THR A 125 6.15 -6.10 -6.73
CA THR A 125 4.86 -6.77 -6.77
C THR A 125 4.29 -6.86 -5.35
N LEU A 126 3.05 -6.45 -5.18
CA LEU A 126 2.27 -6.55 -3.95
C LEU A 126 1.27 -7.71 -4.12
N GLU A 127 1.62 -8.86 -3.57
CA GLU A 127 0.68 -9.96 -3.37
C GLU A 127 -0.33 -9.62 -2.26
N ASN A 128 -1.45 -10.34 -2.21
CA ASN A 128 -2.37 -10.27 -1.08
C ASN A 128 -1.64 -10.49 0.26
N GLY A 129 -1.93 -9.64 1.25
CA GLY A 129 -1.32 -9.71 2.57
C GLY A 129 -0.99 -8.35 3.18
N TRP A 130 -0.26 -8.38 4.29
CA TRP A 130 0.08 -7.20 5.05
C TRP A 130 1.46 -6.65 4.67
N TYR A 131 1.57 -5.33 4.64
CA TYR A 131 2.81 -4.61 4.36
C TYR A 131 2.97 -3.43 5.30
N VAL A 132 4.21 -2.94 5.42
CA VAL A 132 4.52 -1.63 5.97
C VAL A 132 5.42 -0.88 5.00
N ILE A 133 5.09 0.39 4.76
CA ILE A 133 5.98 1.33 4.07
C ILE A 133 6.68 2.19 5.12
N LEU A 134 8.01 2.09 5.19
CA LEU A 134 8.86 2.78 6.19
C LEU A 134 9.72 3.84 5.55
N PHE A 135 9.89 4.96 6.24
CA PHE A 135 10.75 6.06 5.83
C PHE A 135 11.77 6.37 6.91
N GLY A 136 12.99 6.74 6.50
CA GLY A 136 14.08 7.06 7.41
C GLY A 136 15.28 7.69 6.71
N GLY A 137 16.27 8.09 7.51
CA GLY A 137 17.53 8.66 7.02
C GLY A 137 18.69 7.68 7.11
N GLY A 138 19.82 8.03 6.49
CA GLY A 138 21.12 7.36 6.73
C GLY A 138 21.27 5.90 6.29
N ARG A 139 20.30 5.32 5.55
CA ARG A 139 20.37 3.98 4.94
C ARG A 139 19.97 4.01 3.47
N PHE A 140 20.27 2.93 2.74
CA PHE A 140 19.90 2.75 1.33
C PHE A 140 20.34 3.90 0.40
N GLY A 141 21.41 4.61 0.75
CA GLY A 141 21.90 5.78 0.01
C GLY A 141 21.17 7.09 0.31
N ALA A 142 20.31 7.13 1.33
CA ALA A 142 19.65 8.37 1.77
C ALA A 142 20.70 9.43 2.12
N THR A 143 20.55 10.61 1.54
CA THR A 143 21.50 11.72 1.69
C THR A 143 21.16 12.64 2.87
N SER A 144 19.95 12.49 3.44
CA SER A 144 19.55 13.14 4.68
C SER A 144 19.54 12.15 5.85
N ASN A 145 19.85 12.66 7.04
CA ASN A 145 19.65 11.94 8.30
C ASN A 145 18.25 12.11 8.87
N SER A 146 17.44 13.01 8.31
CA SER A 146 16.09 13.26 8.79
C SER A 146 15.14 13.82 7.72
N GLY A 147 13.87 13.48 7.87
CA GLY A 147 12.72 14.11 7.27
C GLY A 147 11.63 14.29 8.33
N ASN A 148 10.63 15.11 8.02
CA ASN A 148 9.51 15.34 8.93
C ASN A 148 8.20 15.33 8.15
N PHE A 149 7.35 14.36 8.44
CA PHE A 149 6.01 14.30 7.89
C PHE A 149 5.16 15.40 8.49
N LYS A 150 4.43 16.15 7.66
CA LYS A 150 3.45 17.12 8.13
C LYS A 150 2.21 16.38 8.66
N THR A 151 1.75 16.75 9.86
CA THR A 151 0.45 16.26 10.35
C THR A 151 -0.69 16.69 9.43
N GLN A 152 -1.65 15.78 9.24
CA GLN A 152 -2.95 16.05 8.60
C GLN A 152 -4.04 16.18 9.67
N ASP A 153 -5.20 16.70 9.29
CA ASP A 153 -6.38 16.66 10.14
C ASP A 153 -6.77 15.20 10.42
N PRO A 154 -7.10 14.81 11.66
CA PRO A 154 -7.56 13.45 11.96
C PRO A 154 -8.72 12.96 11.09
N SER A 155 -9.60 13.84 10.62
CA SER A 155 -10.71 13.51 9.71
C SER A 155 -10.27 13.13 8.30
N SER A 156 -9.02 13.42 7.91
CA SER A 156 -8.43 12.95 6.64
C SER A 156 -8.02 11.48 6.67
N ALA A 157 -8.08 10.84 7.85
CA ALA A 157 -7.69 9.46 8.01
C ALA A 157 -8.51 8.53 7.12
N THR A 158 -7.82 7.65 6.41
CA THR A 158 -8.48 6.54 5.72
C THR A 158 -9.25 5.70 6.76
N PRO A 159 -10.55 5.45 6.57
CA PRO A 159 -11.34 4.65 7.49
C PRO A 159 -10.71 3.28 7.74
N GLY A 160 -10.65 2.85 9.01
CA GLY A 160 -10.05 1.57 9.39
C GLY A 160 -8.52 1.51 9.36
N ALA A 161 -7.83 2.56 8.88
CA ALA A 161 -6.37 2.56 8.81
C ALA A 161 -5.74 2.55 10.20
N GLN A 162 -4.71 1.72 10.37
CA GLN A 162 -3.92 1.67 11.59
C GLN A 162 -3.19 3.00 11.87
N ASN A 163 -2.75 3.16 13.11
CA ASN A 163 -1.88 4.27 13.50
C ASN A 163 -0.54 4.18 12.76
N ASN A 164 0.11 5.34 12.60
CA ASN A 164 1.50 5.35 12.15
C ASN A 164 2.36 4.63 13.17
N VAL A 165 3.39 3.96 12.69
CA VAL A 165 4.34 3.20 13.52
C VAL A 165 5.73 3.78 13.38
N THR A 166 6.43 3.92 14.50
CA THR A 166 7.84 4.32 14.54
C THR A 166 8.68 3.22 15.18
N TYR A 167 9.74 2.81 14.51
CA TYR A 167 10.72 1.83 14.97
C TYR A 167 12.00 2.55 15.36
N ARG A 168 12.45 2.34 16.60
CA ARG A 168 13.76 2.83 17.03
C ARG A 168 14.83 1.84 16.58
N GLN A 169 15.84 2.36 15.90
CA GLN A 169 16.89 1.57 15.28
C GLN A 169 17.90 1.04 16.30
N PRO A 170 18.55 -0.12 16.03
CA PRO A 170 19.58 -0.67 16.90
C PRO A 170 20.74 0.31 17.17
N GLU A 171 21.03 1.20 16.22
CA GLU A 171 22.09 2.22 16.33
C GLU A 171 21.73 3.37 17.28
N HIS A 172 20.49 3.43 17.79
CA HIS A 172 20.09 4.45 18.75
C HIS A 172 20.84 4.24 20.10
N PRO A 173 21.35 5.30 20.77
CA PRO A 173 22.12 5.16 22.02
C PRO A 173 21.40 4.42 23.17
N LEU A 174 20.07 4.47 23.16
CA LEU A 174 19.19 3.75 24.10
C LEU A 174 18.79 2.34 23.62
N GLY A 175 19.48 1.78 22.63
CA GLY A 175 19.17 0.51 22.00
C GLY A 175 17.90 0.51 21.15
N GLN A 176 17.59 -0.63 20.55
CA GLN A 176 16.38 -0.88 19.77
C GLN A 176 15.13 -0.81 20.67
N LEU A 177 14.05 -0.20 20.17
CA LEU A 177 12.71 -0.36 20.74
C LEU A 177 11.78 -0.92 19.67
N GLY A 178 10.83 -1.74 20.13
CA GLY A 178 9.70 -2.21 19.35
C GLY A 178 8.86 -1.08 18.74
N PRO A 179 7.80 -1.43 18.00
CA PRO A 179 6.93 -0.46 17.35
C PRO A 179 6.32 0.52 18.37
N ILE A 180 6.42 1.81 18.09
CA ILE A 180 5.75 2.87 18.84
C ILE A 180 4.60 3.39 17.97
N ALA A 181 3.37 3.16 18.40
CA ALA A 181 2.20 3.73 17.74
C ALA A 181 2.17 5.25 17.95
N GLN A 182 1.98 6.00 16.87
CA GLN A 182 1.89 7.45 16.86
C GLN A 182 0.43 7.88 16.72
N GLY A 183 -0.05 8.73 17.61
CA GLY A 183 -1.42 9.26 17.56
C GLY A 183 -1.63 10.33 16.48
N SER A 184 -0.57 10.93 15.98
CA SER A 184 -0.63 11.90 14.88
C SER A 184 -0.96 11.22 13.56
N VAL A 185 -1.85 11.84 12.78
CA VAL A 185 -2.15 11.42 11.41
C VAL A 185 -1.18 12.12 10.46
N VAL A 186 -0.47 11.35 9.64
CA VAL A 186 0.35 11.85 8.54
C VAL A 186 -0.06 11.15 7.26
N ARG A 187 0.22 11.79 6.12
CA ARG A 187 0.02 11.16 4.82
C ARG A 187 1.31 10.49 4.38
N VAL A 188 1.25 9.17 4.29
CA VAL A 188 2.16 8.29 3.56
C VAL A 188 1.32 7.48 2.59
N PHE A 189 1.87 7.17 1.42
CA PHE A 189 1.15 6.41 0.41
C PHE A 189 2.06 5.50 -0.42
N VAL A 190 1.44 4.47 -0.97
CA VAL A 190 1.94 3.60 -2.04
C VAL A 190 0.90 3.63 -3.15
N THR A 191 1.30 3.97 -4.37
CA THR A 191 0.46 3.81 -5.56
C THR A 191 0.90 2.59 -6.33
N ALA A 192 -0.06 1.80 -6.79
CA ALA A 192 0.19 0.58 -7.53
C ALA A 192 -0.90 0.37 -8.58
N ASP A 193 -0.59 -0.34 -9.65
CA ASP A 193 -1.60 -0.75 -10.63
C ASP A 193 -1.78 -2.27 -10.57
N PRO A 194 -2.97 -2.79 -10.90
CA PRO A 194 -3.17 -4.24 -11.02
C PRO A 194 -2.13 -4.88 -11.95
N THR A 195 -1.56 -6.02 -11.56
CA THR A 195 -0.63 -6.76 -12.41
C THR A 195 -1.38 -7.68 -13.35
N GLY A 196 -1.15 -7.51 -14.65
CA GLY A 196 -1.71 -8.37 -15.69
C GLY A 196 -3.08 -7.92 -16.18
N SER A 197 -3.51 -8.52 -17.29
CA SER A 197 -4.92 -8.52 -17.67
C SER A 197 -5.65 -9.40 -16.65
N CYS A 198 -6.48 -8.80 -15.82
CA CYS A 198 -7.52 -9.49 -15.06
C CYS A 198 -8.35 -10.32 -16.04
N ALA A 199 -8.28 -11.65 -15.90
CA ALA A 199 -8.92 -12.56 -16.83
C ALA A 199 -10.46 -12.39 -16.85
N ALA A 200 -11.02 -11.80 -15.78
CA ALA A 200 -12.42 -11.41 -15.70
C ALA A 200 -12.83 -10.23 -16.60
N ASP A 201 -11.88 -9.43 -17.12
CA ASP A 201 -12.10 -8.44 -18.20
C ASP A 201 -12.04 -9.17 -19.54
N PHE A 202 -13.11 -9.92 -19.82
CA PHE A 202 -13.18 -10.88 -20.90
C PHE A 202 -13.18 -10.18 -22.27
N ASN A 203 -13.73 -8.97 -22.35
CA ASN A 203 -13.77 -8.20 -23.61
C ASN A 203 -12.61 -7.20 -23.76
N ALA A 204 -11.73 -7.12 -22.76
CA ALA A 204 -10.53 -6.29 -22.72
C ALA A 204 -10.81 -4.79 -22.88
N ASP A 205 -11.94 -4.32 -22.36
CA ASP A 205 -12.31 -2.89 -22.38
C ASP A 205 -11.83 -2.12 -21.15
N THR A 206 -11.07 -2.78 -20.26
CA THR A 206 -10.50 -2.28 -19.00
C THR A 206 -11.49 -2.11 -17.86
N VAL A 207 -12.73 -2.56 -18.02
CA VAL A 207 -13.77 -2.46 -16.99
C VAL A 207 -14.39 -3.82 -16.77
N VAL A 208 -14.13 -4.47 -15.63
CA VAL A 208 -14.85 -5.69 -15.26
C VAL A 208 -16.28 -5.34 -14.87
N ASP A 209 -17.23 -5.66 -15.74
CA ASP A 209 -18.65 -5.43 -15.53
C ASP A 209 -19.56 -6.52 -16.13
N LEU A 210 -20.87 -6.26 -16.16
CA LEU A 210 -21.84 -7.24 -16.66
C LEU A 210 -21.55 -7.67 -18.10
N PHE A 211 -20.94 -6.83 -18.93
CA PHE A 211 -20.63 -7.16 -20.32
C PHE A 211 -19.56 -8.24 -20.41
N ASP A 212 -18.54 -8.26 -19.55
CA ASP A 212 -17.57 -9.37 -19.51
C ASP A 212 -18.22 -10.69 -19.15
N TYR A 213 -19.12 -10.66 -18.14
CA TYR A 213 -19.85 -11.85 -17.74
C TYR A 213 -20.73 -12.38 -18.89
N LEU A 214 -21.40 -11.48 -19.63
CA LEU A 214 -22.21 -11.87 -20.78
C LEU A 214 -21.36 -12.40 -21.93
N ASP A 215 -20.20 -11.81 -22.20
CA ASP A 215 -19.29 -12.25 -23.25
C ASP A 215 -18.66 -13.61 -22.90
N PHE A 216 -18.26 -13.83 -21.64
CA PHE A 216 -17.82 -15.14 -21.16
C PHE A 216 -18.92 -16.19 -21.26
N VAL A 217 -20.14 -15.91 -20.80
CA VAL A 217 -21.28 -16.85 -20.88
C VAL A 217 -21.60 -17.21 -22.33
N ALA A 218 -21.48 -16.26 -23.26
CA ALA A 218 -21.68 -16.51 -24.67
C ALA A 218 -20.61 -17.44 -25.25
N GLU A 219 -19.33 -17.22 -24.93
CA GLU A 219 -18.22 -18.08 -25.35
C GLU A 219 -18.33 -19.48 -24.73
N PHE A 220 -18.66 -19.55 -23.43
CA PHE A 220 -18.86 -20.79 -22.69
C PHE A 220 -19.98 -21.64 -23.30
N ALA A 221 -21.13 -21.04 -23.60
CA ALA A 221 -22.25 -21.72 -24.24
C ALA A 221 -21.93 -22.21 -25.67
N ALA A 222 -20.96 -21.56 -26.34
CA ALA A 222 -20.45 -21.97 -27.64
C ALA A 222 -19.33 -23.04 -27.56
N ASN A 223 -18.90 -23.41 -26.36
CA ASN A 223 -17.71 -24.26 -26.12
C ASN A 223 -16.47 -23.69 -26.83
N GLY A 224 -16.34 -22.35 -26.81
CA GLY A 224 -15.28 -21.60 -27.46
C GLY A 224 -13.95 -21.67 -26.68
N PRO A 225 -12.79 -21.63 -27.36
CA PRO A 225 -11.49 -21.84 -26.72
C PRO A 225 -11.12 -20.74 -25.72
N ASN A 226 -11.74 -19.56 -25.77
CA ASN A 226 -11.47 -18.50 -24.79
C ASN A 226 -12.22 -18.73 -23.47
N ALA A 227 -13.18 -19.66 -23.43
CA ALA A 227 -13.89 -20.03 -22.21
C ALA A 227 -13.17 -21.12 -21.38
N ASP A 228 -12.01 -21.62 -21.85
CA ASP A 228 -11.10 -22.47 -21.06
C ASP A 228 -10.28 -21.56 -20.13
N PHE A 229 -10.89 -21.19 -19.01
CA PHE A 229 -10.44 -20.16 -18.09
C PHE A 229 -9.26 -20.65 -17.24
N ASN A 230 -9.25 -21.93 -16.86
CA ASN A 230 -8.14 -22.52 -16.10
C ASN A 230 -7.05 -23.15 -16.97
N ALA A 231 -7.20 -23.08 -18.30
CA ALA A 231 -6.24 -23.52 -19.31
C ALA A 231 -5.91 -25.03 -19.21
N ASP A 232 -6.89 -25.85 -18.85
CA ASP A 232 -6.74 -27.31 -18.77
C ASP A 232 -7.07 -28.04 -20.09
N THR A 233 -7.38 -27.26 -21.14
CA THR A 233 -7.75 -27.70 -22.50
C THR A 233 -9.18 -28.22 -22.65
N VAL A 234 -10.02 -28.13 -21.62
CA VAL A 234 -11.41 -28.59 -21.62
C VAL A 234 -12.32 -27.49 -21.07
N VAL A 235 -13.20 -26.96 -21.92
CA VAL A 235 -14.26 -26.03 -21.46
C VAL A 235 -15.33 -26.82 -20.70
N ASP A 236 -15.40 -26.67 -19.38
CA ASP A 236 -16.38 -27.32 -18.53
C ASP A 236 -16.84 -26.48 -17.33
N PHE A 237 -17.61 -27.08 -16.42
CA PHE A 237 -18.18 -26.36 -15.28
C PHE A 237 -17.12 -25.68 -14.37
N PHE A 238 -15.90 -26.19 -14.32
CA PHE A 238 -14.83 -25.62 -13.51
C PHE A 238 -14.37 -24.26 -14.06
N ASP A 239 -14.31 -24.07 -15.39
CA ASP A 239 -13.99 -22.75 -15.97
C ASP A 239 -15.02 -21.69 -15.59
N TYR A 240 -16.29 -22.07 -15.59
CA TYR A 240 -17.37 -21.16 -15.20
C TYR A 240 -17.24 -20.76 -13.72
N LEU A 241 -16.86 -21.69 -12.84
CA LEU A 241 -16.64 -21.38 -11.42
C LEU A 241 -15.42 -20.47 -11.23
N ASP A 242 -14.31 -20.77 -11.90
CA ASP A 242 -13.08 -20.00 -11.80
C ASP A 242 -13.29 -18.57 -12.33
N PHE A 243 -14.01 -18.41 -13.45
CA PHE A 243 -14.40 -17.09 -13.96
C PHE A 243 -15.29 -16.34 -12.97
N VAL A 244 -16.31 -16.98 -12.39
CA VAL A 244 -17.20 -16.31 -11.43
C VAL A 244 -16.48 -15.93 -10.14
N GLU A 245 -15.51 -16.73 -9.70
CA GLU A 245 -14.66 -16.39 -8.55
C GLU A 245 -13.82 -15.15 -8.86
N GLU A 246 -13.11 -15.12 -9.98
CA GLU A 246 -12.32 -13.95 -10.41
C GLU A 246 -13.20 -12.70 -10.60
N PHE A 247 -14.35 -12.86 -11.27
CA PHE A 247 -15.32 -11.79 -11.51
C PHE A 247 -15.90 -11.21 -10.21
N ALA A 248 -16.14 -12.05 -9.21
CA ALA A 248 -16.70 -11.63 -7.92
C ALA A 248 -15.68 -10.94 -7.02
N VAL A 249 -14.39 -11.29 -7.14
CA VAL A 249 -13.31 -10.59 -6.43
C VAL A 249 -13.15 -9.20 -7.01
N GLY A 250 -13.31 -9.06 -8.33
CA GLY A 250 -12.90 -7.87 -9.05
C GLY A 250 -11.38 -7.74 -8.96
N CYS A 251 -10.74 -7.35 -10.03
CA CYS A 251 -9.30 -7.07 -10.01
C CYS A 251 -8.91 -6.11 -8.82
#